data_AF-A0A645HPW9-F1
#
_entry.id   AF-A0A645HPW9-F1
#
_cell.length_a   1.000
_cell.length_b   1.000
_cell.length_c   1.000
_cell.angle_alpha   90.00
_cell.angle_beta   90.00
_cell.angle_gamma   90.00
#
_symmetry.space_group_name_H-M   'P 1'
#
loop_
_entity.id
_entity.type
_entity.pdbx_description
1 polymer ?
#
loop_
_entity_poly.entity_id
_entity_poly.type
_entity_poly.pdbx_seq_one_letter_code
_entity_poly.pdbx_strand_id
1 'polypeptide(L)' 'MGVAGTMGLALLTEAEYRRLQETGPFDQKTSSWLLTPESIRSLGGALFGDYRYGTVFIYHNGADSYYGVRGFRGLLKV' A
#
# COMPACT_ATOMS: atom_id res chain seq x y z
N MET A 1 0.58 12.87 -8.37
CA MET A 1 -0.43 12.36 -7.41
C MET A 1 -1.15 11.19 -8.06
N GLY A 2 -1.17 10.01 -7.42
CA GLY A 2 -1.89 8.82 -7.93
C GLY A 2 -3.40 8.89 -7.66
N VAL A 3 -4.13 7.83 -8.02
CA VAL A 3 -5.61 7.72 -7.88
C VAL A 3 -6.11 8.09 -6.48
N ALA A 4 -5.38 7.73 -5.42
CA ALA A 4 -5.74 8.11 -4.05
C ALA A 4 -5.79 9.64 -3.85
N GLY A 5 -4.75 10.35 -4.30
CA GLY A 5 -4.65 11.81 -4.15
C GLY A 5 -5.73 12.56 -4.93
N THR A 6 -6.15 12.04 -6.08
CA THR A 6 -7.29 12.61 -6.84
C THR A 6 -8.62 12.45 -6.13
N MET A 7 -8.73 11.48 -5.21
CA MET A 7 -9.92 11.23 -4.40
C MET A 7 -9.87 11.91 -3.03
N GLY A 8 -8.84 12.74 -2.76
CA GLY A 8 -8.64 13.36 -1.44
C GLY A 8 -8.19 12.36 -0.36
N LEU A 9 -7.68 11.19 -0.77
CA LEU A 9 -7.25 10.12 0.12
C LEU A 9 -5.72 10.02 0.16
N ALA A 10 -5.16 9.72 1.33
CA ALA A 10 -3.77 9.34 1.45
C ALA A 10 -3.60 7.82 1.32
N LEU A 11 -2.48 7.38 0.76
CA LEU A 11 -2.08 5.97 0.87
C LEU A 11 -1.62 5.69 2.30
N LEU A 12 -1.89 4.49 2.80
CA LEU A 12 -1.37 4.06 4.09
C LEU A 12 0.16 3.94 4.03
N THR A 13 0.82 4.45 5.06
CA THR A 13 2.18 4.02 5.41
C THR A 13 2.19 2.54 5.81
N GLU A 14 3.35 1.93 5.77
CA GLU A 14 3.72 0.62 6.28
C GLU A 14 3.29 0.45 7.74
N ALA A 15 3.49 1.49 8.55
CA ALA A 15 3.12 1.51 9.96
C ALA A 15 1.59 1.52 10.13
N GLU A 16 0.89 2.37 9.38
CA GLU A 16 -0.59 2.41 9.38
C GLU A 16 -1.18 1.11 8.83
N TYR A 17 -0.54 0.50 7.82
CA TYR A 17 -0.94 -0.78 7.28
C TYR A 17 -0.79 -1.90 8.32
N ARG A 18 0.29 -1.91 9.11
CA ARG A 18 0.44 -2.87 10.22
C ARG A 18 -0.67 -2.66 11.27
N ARG A 19 -0.94 -1.42 11.65
CA ARG A 19 -2.03 -1.09 12.59
C ARG A 19 -3.41 -1.50 12.07
N LEU A 20 -3.66 -1.35 10.76
CA LEU A 20 -4.91 -1.81 10.15
C LEU A 20 -5.14 -3.31 10.44
N GLN A 21 -4.08 -4.12 10.40
CA GLN A 21 -4.20 -5.57 10.61
C GLN A 21 -4.50 -5.95 12.06
N GLU A 22 -4.23 -5.05 13.02
CA GLU A 22 -4.64 -5.23 14.42
C GLU A 22 -6.17 -5.17 14.58
N THR A 23 -6.87 -4.54 13.64
CA THR A 23 -8.34 -4.45 13.62
C THR A 23 -9.01 -5.62 12.88
N GLY A 24 -8.23 -6.42 12.15
CA GLY A 24 -8.71 -7.60 11.43
C GLY A 24 -7.80 -7.97 10.26
N PRO A 25 -7.90 -9.21 9.74
CA PRO A 25 -7.01 -9.68 8.67
C PRO A 25 -7.50 -9.21 7.28
N PHE A 26 -6.89 -8.15 6.76
CA PHE A 26 -7.15 -7.57 5.44
C PHE A 26 -6.12 -8.00 4.40
N ASP A 27 -6.52 -8.03 3.12
CA ASP A 27 -5.65 -8.35 1.98
C ASP A 27 -5.02 -9.76 2.06
N GLN A 28 -5.81 -10.75 2.48
CA GLN A 28 -5.36 -12.14 2.59
C GLN A 28 -5.16 -12.86 1.25
N LYS A 29 -5.74 -12.33 0.17
CA LYS A 29 -5.67 -12.89 -1.20
C LYS A 29 -5.16 -11.89 -2.22
N THR A 30 -4.96 -10.65 -1.79
CA THR A 30 -4.59 -9.50 -2.62
C THR A 30 -3.41 -8.81 -1.98
N SER A 31 -2.94 -7.72 -2.58
CA SER A 31 -1.94 -6.86 -1.95
C SER A 31 -2.33 -5.42 -2.21
N SER A 32 -2.05 -4.56 -1.24
CA SER A 32 -2.39 -3.15 -1.30
C SER A 32 -1.15 -2.31 -1.55
N TRP A 33 -1.30 -1.31 -2.43
CA TRP A 33 -0.29 -0.27 -2.59
C TRP A 33 -0.11 0.50 -1.27
N LEU A 34 1.13 0.70 -0.85
CA LEU A 34 1.51 1.50 0.32
C LEU A 34 2.25 2.77 -0.07
N LEU A 35 2.24 3.77 0.81
CA LEU A 35 2.96 5.01 0.61
C LEU A 35 4.45 4.71 0.41
N THR A 36 4.96 4.93 -0.81
CA THR A 36 6.37 4.73 -1.12
C THR A 36 7.13 6.04 -0.86
N PRO A 37 8.25 6.01 -0.12
CA PRO A 37 9.14 7.16 0.02
C PRO A 37 9.59 7.72 -1.33
N GLU A 38 9.71 9.04 -1.42
CA GLU A 38 10.09 9.73 -2.67
C GLU A 38 11.44 9.24 -3.22
N SER A 39 12.42 8.98 -2.34
CA SER A 39 13.74 8.46 -2.70
C SER A 39 13.71 7.09 -3.40
N ILE A 40 12.71 6.25 -3.09
CA ILE A 40 12.50 4.96 -3.76
C ILE A 40 11.69 5.18 -5.04
N ARG A 41 10.70 6.06 -4.96
CA ARG A 41 9.78 6.34 -6.07
C ARG A 41 10.47 7.00 -7.26
N SER A 42 11.43 7.90 -7.01
CA SER A 42 12.25 8.55 -8.04
C SER A 42 13.13 7.58 -8.81
N LEU A 43 13.43 6.41 -8.21
CA LEU A 43 14.17 5.31 -8.83
C LEU A 43 13.25 4.29 -9.51
N GLY A 44 11.94 4.57 -9.59
CA GLY A 44 10.94 3.68 -10.19
C GLY A 44 10.46 2.57 -9.26
N GLY A 45 10.74 2.63 -7.95
CA GLY A 45 10.27 1.65 -6.97
C GLY A 45 8.85 1.94 -6.44
N ALA A 46 8.23 0.91 -5.86
CA ALA A 46 6.95 0.98 -5.16
C ALA A 46 6.87 -0.04 -4.02
N LEU A 47 6.21 0.33 -2.93
CA LEU A 47 5.92 -0.55 -1.80
C LEU A 47 4.48 -1.08 -1.84
N PHE A 48 4.31 -2.32 -1.39
CA PHE A 48 3.00 -2.94 -1.21
C PHE A 48 3.03 -3.94 -0.05
N GLY A 49 1.86 -4.20 0.53
CA GLY A 49 1.70 -5.13 1.64
C GLY A 49 0.58 -6.14 1.42
N ASP A 50 0.73 -7.31 2.04
CA ASP A 50 -0.33 -8.28 2.23
C ASP A 50 -0.28 -8.92 3.64
N TYR A 51 -1.37 -9.61 4.02
CA TYR A 51 -1.46 -10.32 5.29
C TYR A 51 -1.70 -11.81 5.04
N ARG A 52 -0.68 -12.63 5.27
CA ARG A 52 -0.75 -14.08 5.05
C ARG A 52 -0.16 -14.80 6.24
N TYR A 53 -0.71 -15.97 6.56
CA TYR A 53 -0.20 -16.82 7.64
C TYR A 53 -0.09 -16.09 8.99
N GLY A 54 -1.05 -15.19 9.28
CA GLY A 54 -1.03 -14.40 10.51
C GLY A 54 0.07 -13.32 10.56
N THR A 55 0.67 -12.97 9.42
CA THR A 55 1.85 -12.09 9.34
C THR A 55 1.68 -11.02 8.27
N VAL A 56 2.10 -9.80 8.59
CA VAL A 56 2.22 -8.70 7.61
C VAL A 56 3.52 -8.82 6.85
N PHE A 57 3.41 -8.94 5.54
CA PHE A 57 4.56 -8.84 4.65
C PHE A 57 4.53 -7.54 3.88
N ILE A 58 5.69 -6.92 3.75
CA ILE A 58 5.90 -5.70 2.96
C ILE A 58 7.05 -5.98 2.00
N TYR A 59 6.83 -5.61 0.75
CA TYR A 59 7.73 -5.90 -0.36
C TYR A 59 7.92 -4.65 -1.23
N HIS A 60 8.89 -4.74 -2.15
CA HIS A 60 9.12 -3.72 -3.17
C HIS A 60 8.96 -4.32 -4.57
N ASN A 61 8.58 -3.49 -5.54
CA ASN A 61 8.59 -3.82 -6.97
C ASN A 61 8.79 -2.54 -7.80
N GLY A 62 8.98 -2.73 -9.11
CA GLY A 62 8.85 -1.66 -10.07
C GLY A 62 7.44 -1.06 -10.00
N ALA A 63 7.40 0.27 -9.96
CA ALA A 63 6.23 1.10 -10.12
C ALA A 63 5.36 0.61 -11.28
N ASP A 64 5.95 0.57 -12.47
CA ASP A 64 5.31 0.26 -13.75
C ASP A 64 4.86 -1.19 -13.87
N SER A 65 5.58 -2.10 -13.20
CA SER A 65 5.30 -3.54 -13.19
C SER A 65 3.98 -3.89 -12.51
N TYR A 66 3.39 -2.98 -11.74
CA TYR A 66 2.28 -3.26 -10.83
C TYR A 66 1.04 -2.37 -10.99
N TYR A 67 1.06 -1.42 -11.93
CA TYR A 67 0.01 -0.39 -12.07
C TYR A 67 -1.35 -0.86 -12.59
N GLY A 68 -1.45 -2.07 -13.16
CA GLY A 68 -2.67 -2.50 -13.87
C GLY A 68 -3.72 -3.23 -13.02
N VAL A 69 -3.34 -3.86 -11.90
CA VAL A 69 -4.16 -4.93 -11.30
C VAL A 69 -4.27 -4.90 -9.78
N ARG A 70 -3.71 -3.91 -9.09
CA ARG A 70 -3.75 -3.85 -7.61
C ARG A 70 -4.42 -2.60 -7.09
N GLY A 71 -5.29 -2.79 -6.10
CA GLY A 71 -5.95 -1.72 -5.37
C GLY A 71 -5.07 -1.10 -4.29
N PHE A 72 -5.61 -0.10 -3.61
CA PHE A 72 -4.99 0.52 -2.45
C PHE A 72 -6.00 0.65 -1.32
N ARG A 73 -5.51 0.82 -0.10
CA ARG A 73 -6.31 1.23 1.04
C ARG A 73 -6.08 2.72 1.26
N GLY A 74 -7.16 3.50 1.22
CA GLY A 74 -7.12 4.95 1.42
C GLY A 74 -7.37 5.32 2.88
N LEU A 75 -6.57 6.23 3.41
CA LEU A 75 -6.83 6.90 4.69
C LEU A 75 -7.51 8.24 4.42
N LEU A 76 -8.71 8.41 4.98
CA LEU A 76 -9.41 9.68 5.06
C LEU A 76 -9.26 10.23 6.48
N LYS A 77 -8.75 11.45 6.60
CA LYS A 77 -8.75 12.20 7.87
C LYS A 77 -9.92 13.18 7.81
N VAL A 78 -10.82 13.09 8.77
CA VAL A 78 -12.01 13.96 8.91
C VAL A 78 -11.86 14.92 10.08
#